data_AF-A0A973NIZ2-F1
#
_entry.id   AF-A0A973NIZ2-F1
#
_cell.length_a   1.000
_cell.length_b   1.000
_cell.length_c   1.000
_cell.angle_alpha   90.00
_cell.angle_beta   90.00
_cell.angle_gamma   90.00
#
_symmetry.space_group_name_H-M   'P 1'
#
loop_
_entity.id
_entity.type
_entity.pdbx_description
1 polymer ?
#
loop_
_entity_poly.entity_id
_entity_poly.type
_entity_poly.pdbx_seq_one_letter_code
_entity_poly.pdbx_strand_id
1 'polypeptide(L)'
;MPGEDLKDQHKGFTIYIDGEPYAITDKTMTANAILAIVPYDVNQYYLVELKGNHQDSYQDRGTEIIHLHEGAKFLSVFTGPTTVAHGQLTGAALFAAQLRAVGYDVEKLPDGHVKFPYAVEVGKHAGLQVELGFHVPDDFPLTPPHGPHINQRLRPNQQGGCHPTGGIHCSSTLSKFPSGWEHWSRPHPNWTGGPRTAVRYMAFIHHLWATQ
;
A
#
# COMPACT_ATOMS: atom_id res chain seq x y z
N MET A 1 33.45 49.28 -5.26
CA MET A 1 32.36 48.75 -6.11
C MET A 1 31.77 47.55 -5.39
N PRO A 2 30.43 47.45 -5.27
CA PRO A 2 29.77 46.36 -4.56
C PRO A 2 29.58 45.14 -5.46
N GLY A 3 29.64 43.95 -4.85
CA GLY A 3 28.83 42.78 -5.20
C GLY A 3 29.37 41.86 -6.29
N GLU A 4 29.75 40.64 -5.90
CA GLU A 4 28.98 39.45 -6.28
C GLU A 4 29.41 38.29 -5.36
N ASP A 5 28.62 38.09 -4.30
CA ASP A 5 28.64 36.87 -3.49
C ASP A 5 28.29 35.69 -4.39
N LEU A 6 29.21 34.71 -4.44
CA LEU A 6 28.98 33.41 -5.03
C LEU A 6 27.81 32.74 -4.29
N LYS A 7 26.64 32.70 -4.94
CA LYS A 7 25.47 31.95 -4.49
C LYS A 7 25.87 30.49 -4.31
N ASP A 8 25.95 30.08 -3.04
CA ASP A 8 26.01 28.68 -2.63
C ASP A 8 24.85 27.94 -3.30
N GLN A 9 25.16 27.11 -4.30
CA GLN A 9 24.19 26.18 -4.85
C GLN A 9 23.92 25.16 -3.75
N HIS A 10 22.79 25.32 -3.06
CA HIS A 10 22.28 24.29 -2.14
C HIS A 10 22.15 22.98 -2.93
N LYS A 11 23.14 22.09 -2.78
CA LYS A 11 23.10 20.75 -3.37
C LYS A 11 21.86 20.06 -2.82
N GLY A 12 20.89 19.83 -3.71
CA GLY A 12 19.74 18.99 -3.39
C GLY A 12 20.20 17.61 -2.97
N PHE A 13 19.44 16.99 -2.07
CA PHE A 13 19.69 15.66 -1.52
C PHE A 13 18.38 14.86 -1.58
N THR A 14 18.48 13.53 -1.54
CA THR A 14 17.31 12.66 -1.71
C THR A 14 16.79 12.17 -0.37
N ILE A 15 15.47 12.18 -0.19
CA ILE A 15 14.77 11.46 0.89
C ILE A 15 13.82 10.44 0.31
N TYR A 16 13.32 9.51 1.12
CA TYR A 16 12.38 8.49 0.70
C TYR A 16 11.09 8.60 1.50
N ILE A 17 9.95 8.70 0.85
CA ILE A 17 8.62 8.70 1.49
C ILE A 17 7.84 7.53 0.91
N ASP A 18 7.37 6.61 1.76
CA ASP A 18 6.70 5.36 1.35
C ASP A 18 7.54 4.47 0.41
N GLY A 19 8.86 4.66 0.42
CA GLY A 19 9.80 3.95 -0.45
C GLY A 19 10.12 4.66 -1.76
N GLU A 20 9.41 5.74 -2.09
CA GLU A 20 9.65 6.55 -3.30
C GLU A 20 10.67 7.67 -3.04
N PRO A 21 11.63 7.92 -3.95
CA PRO A 21 12.65 8.96 -3.77
C PRO A 21 12.14 10.36 -4.14
N TYR A 22 12.46 11.35 -3.31
CA TYR A 22 12.15 12.76 -3.52
C TYR A 22 13.40 13.62 -3.34
N ALA A 23 13.69 14.46 -4.33
CA ALA A 23 14.79 15.42 -4.26
C ALA A 23 14.33 16.69 -3.53
N ILE A 24 15.09 17.09 -2.51
CA ILE A 24 14.80 18.27 -1.69
C ILE A 24 16.06 19.12 -1.49
N THR A 25 15.87 20.42 -1.31
CA THR A 25 16.96 21.38 -1.08
C THR A 25 17.05 21.81 0.38
N ASP A 26 15.94 21.79 1.10
CA ASP A 26 15.85 22.22 2.48
C ASP A 26 16.25 21.11 3.45
N LYS A 27 17.24 21.40 4.30
CA LYS A 27 17.74 20.46 5.32
C LYS A 27 16.88 20.42 6.58
N THR A 28 15.87 21.29 6.67
CA THR A 28 14.99 21.41 7.82
C THR A 28 13.58 21.63 7.32
N MET A 29 12.68 20.70 7.63
CA MET A 29 11.27 20.79 7.26
C MET A 29 10.42 20.32 8.44
N THR A 30 9.18 20.80 8.52
CA THR A 30 8.23 20.22 9.48
C THR A 30 7.71 18.88 8.97
N ALA A 31 7.21 18.02 9.86
CA ALA A 31 6.57 16.76 9.46
C ALA A 31 5.44 16.99 8.43
N ASN A 32 4.62 18.03 8.62
CA ASN A 32 3.57 18.41 7.66
C ASN A 32 4.13 18.92 6.33
N ALA A 33 5.25 19.63 6.33
CA ALA A 33 5.89 20.09 5.09
C ALA A 33 6.45 18.91 4.29
N ILE A 34 6.97 17.87 4.96
CA ILE A 34 7.41 16.64 4.29
C ILE A 34 6.21 15.86 3.75
N LEU A 35 5.13 15.73 4.51
CA LEU A 35 3.88 15.12 4.02
C LEU A 35 3.27 15.88 2.83
N ALA A 36 3.42 17.20 2.78
CA ALA A 36 2.92 18.00 1.66
C ALA A 36 3.70 17.80 0.34
N ILE A 37 4.85 17.11 0.37
CA ILE A 37 5.60 16.72 -0.84
C ILE A 37 4.81 15.66 -1.64
N VAL A 38 4.07 14.81 -0.93
CA VAL A 38 3.23 13.77 -1.49
C VAL A 38 1.76 14.26 -1.56
N PRO A 39 0.91 13.71 -2.44
CA PRO A 39 -0.47 14.17 -2.63
C PRO A 39 -1.41 13.70 -1.49
N TYR A 40 -0.96 13.80 -0.24
CA TYR A 40 -1.71 13.41 0.95
C TYR A 40 -2.22 14.64 1.71
N ASP A 41 -3.42 14.52 2.29
CA ASP A 41 -3.96 15.54 3.19
C ASP A 41 -3.25 15.47 4.55
N VAL A 42 -2.54 16.53 4.93
CA VAL A 42 -1.82 16.63 6.22
C VAL A 42 -2.75 16.54 7.44
N ASN A 43 -4.05 16.74 7.28
CA ASN A 43 -5.04 16.55 8.36
C ASN A 43 -5.47 15.08 8.49
N GLN A 44 -5.18 14.27 7.47
CA GLN A 44 -5.54 12.87 7.41
C GLN A 44 -4.34 11.94 7.37
N TYR A 45 -3.11 12.44 7.48
CA TYR A 45 -1.90 11.63 7.55
C TYR A 45 -0.92 12.23 8.56
N TYR A 46 -0.14 11.39 9.24
CA TYR A 46 1.08 11.80 9.94
C TYR A 46 2.30 11.07 9.37
N LEU A 47 3.49 11.58 9.70
CA LEU A 47 4.77 11.08 9.22
C LEU A 47 5.42 10.20 10.29
N VAL A 48 6.08 9.12 9.88
CA VAL A 48 6.96 8.32 10.74
C VAL A 48 8.34 8.28 10.12
N GLU A 49 9.39 8.66 10.86
CA GLU A 49 10.77 8.52 10.41
C GLU A 49 11.32 7.14 10.78
N LEU A 50 12.02 6.50 9.85
CA LEU A 50 12.63 5.18 10.01
C LEU A 50 14.14 5.31 10.24
N LYS A 51 14.59 5.11 11.47
CA LYS A 51 16.01 5.16 11.90
C LYS A 51 16.54 3.77 12.21
N GLY A 52 16.96 3.02 11.19
CA GLY A 52 17.42 1.64 11.36
C GLY A 52 16.29 0.75 11.89
N ASN A 53 16.41 0.28 13.15
CA ASN A 53 15.38 -0.51 13.82
C ASN A 53 14.40 0.33 14.66
N HIS A 54 14.58 1.65 14.69
CA HIS A 54 13.75 2.57 15.45
C HIS A 54 12.76 3.31 14.53
N GLN A 55 11.57 3.58 15.04
CA GLN A 55 10.54 4.37 14.37
C GLN A 55 10.17 5.54 15.26
N ASP A 56 10.20 6.76 14.72
CA ASP A 56 9.82 7.99 15.43
C ASP A 56 8.55 8.56 14.79
N SER A 57 7.45 8.55 15.53
CA SER A 57 6.12 8.94 15.03
C SER A 57 5.85 10.41 15.29
N TYR A 58 5.55 11.18 14.24
CA TYR A 58 5.17 12.58 14.34
C TYR A 58 3.64 12.78 14.44
N GLN A 59 2.91 11.76 14.90
CA GLN A 59 1.49 11.91 15.23
C GLN A 59 1.30 13.02 16.26
N ASP A 60 0.39 13.96 15.99
CA ASP A 60 0.14 15.19 16.77
C ASP A 60 1.33 16.17 16.85
N ARG A 61 2.43 15.86 16.15
CA ARG A 61 3.68 16.65 16.10
C ARG A 61 3.97 17.16 14.69
N GLY A 62 2.92 17.46 13.92
CA GLY A 62 3.00 17.90 12.52
C GLY A 62 3.84 19.17 12.27
N THR A 63 3.98 20.01 13.29
CA THR A 63 4.78 21.25 13.24
C THR A 63 6.21 21.09 13.76
N GLU A 64 6.57 19.90 14.25
CA GLU A 64 7.93 19.62 14.75
C GLU A 64 8.93 19.69 13.60
N ILE A 65 10.05 20.37 13.84
CA ILE A 65 11.12 20.54 12.86
C ILE A 65 11.97 19.27 12.83
N ILE A 66 12.11 18.71 11.63
CA ILE A 66 12.91 17.52 11.37
C ILE A 66 14.16 17.96 10.60
N HIS A 67 15.32 17.54 11.09
CA HIS A 67 16.61 17.72 10.41
C HIS A 67 16.81 16.60 9.40
N LEU A 68 16.62 16.93 8.13
CA LEU A 68 16.70 16.00 7.02
C LEU A 68 18.17 15.75 6.62
N HIS A 69 18.45 14.51 6.24
CA HIS A 69 19.74 14.06 5.76
C HIS A 69 19.55 13.21 4.49
N GLU A 70 20.61 13.10 3.68
CA GLU A 70 20.60 12.24 2.48
C GLU A 70 20.21 10.81 2.86
N GLY A 71 19.21 10.27 2.16
CA GLY A 71 18.69 8.94 2.37
C GLY A 71 17.74 8.78 3.55
N ALA A 72 17.31 9.88 4.21
CA ALA A 72 16.30 9.81 5.25
C ALA A 72 15.02 9.13 4.73
N LYS A 73 14.41 8.26 5.55
CA LYS A 73 13.27 7.43 5.16
C LYS A 73 12.07 7.71 6.03
N PHE A 74 10.93 7.88 5.39
CA PHE A 74 9.66 8.20 6.02
C PHE A 74 8.55 7.28 5.53
N LEU A 75 7.56 7.08 6.40
CA LEU A 75 6.31 6.42 6.09
C LEU A 75 5.16 7.39 6.38
N SER A 76 4.21 7.50 5.45
CA SER A 76 2.95 8.20 5.69
C SER A 76 1.94 7.26 6.36
N VAL A 77 1.21 7.78 7.34
CA VAL A 77 0.23 6.99 8.10
C VAL A 77 -1.09 7.74 8.18
N PHE A 78 -2.16 7.18 7.63
CA PHE A 78 -3.49 7.80 7.59
C PHE A 78 -4.16 7.91 8.98
N THR A 79 -4.67 9.10 9.32
CA THR A 79 -5.39 9.49 10.55
C THR A 79 -6.79 10.04 10.31
N GLY A 80 -7.25 10.13 9.06
CA GLY A 80 -8.61 10.59 8.75
C GLY A 80 -9.65 9.84 9.58
N PRO A 81 -10.82 10.46 9.86
CA PRO A 81 -11.81 9.92 10.78
C PRO A 81 -12.25 8.52 10.32
N THR A 82 -11.62 7.51 10.89
CA THR A 82 -12.21 6.18 10.96
C THR A 82 -13.42 6.35 11.85
N THR A 83 -14.61 6.43 11.29
CA THR A 83 -15.83 6.25 12.06
C THR A 83 -15.80 4.83 12.64
N VAL A 84 -15.20 4.65 13.83
CA VAL A 84 -15.48 3.54 14.75
C VAL A 84 -14.99 3.87 16.16
N ALA A 85 -15.83 3.52 17.13
CA ALA A 85 -15.59 3.56 18.56
C ALA A 85 -14.34 2.78 18.98
N HIS A 86 -13.65 3.26 20.03
CA HIS A 86 -12.68 2.56 20.90
C HIS A 86 -12.37 1.08 20.57
N GLY A 87 -11.61 0.85 19.50
CA GLY A 87 -11.12 -0.46 19.08
C GLY A 87 -10.21 -0.29 17.87
N GLN A 88 -8.97 -0.74 17.98
CA GLN A 88 -8.00 -0.68 16.89
C GLN A 88 -8.55 -1.50 15.71
N LEU A 89 -8.78 -0.87 14.54
CA LEU A 89 -9.25 -1.60 13.36
C LEU A 89 -8.24 -2.68 12.99
N THR A 90 -8.71 -3.92 12.85
CA THR A 90 -7.94 -5.05 12.32
C THR A 90 -8.71 -5.70 11.18
N GLY A 91 -8.10 -6.71 10.56
CA GLY A 91 -8.78 -7.56 9.58
C GLY A 91 -9.21 -6.83 8.32
N ALA A 92 -10.31 -7.32 7.74
CA ALA A 92 -10.92 -6.76 6.54
C ALA A 92 -11.33 -5.29 6.69
N ALA A 93 -11.66 -4.84 7.91
CA ALA A 93 -12.05 -3.46 8.15
C ALA A 93 -10.87 -2.50 7.97
N LEU A 94 -9.70 -2.84 8.52
CA LEU A 94 -8.48 -2.06 8.32
C LEU A 94 -8.02 -2.10 6.86
N PHE A 95 -8.03 -3.28 6.24
CA PHE A 95 -7.61 -3.43 4.85
C PHE A 95 -8.50 -2.63 3.88
N ALA A 96 -9.82 -2.69 4.04
CA ALA A 96 -10.76 -1.91 3.24
C ALA A 96 -10.59 -0.39 3.47
N ALA A 97 -10.31 0.05 4.70
CA ALA A 97 -10.05 1.45 4.99
C ALA A 97 -8.78 1.95 4.27
N GLN A 98 -7.69 1.18 4.32
CA GLN A 98 -6.44 1.53 3.63
C GLN A 98 -6.60 1.57 2.10
N LEU A 99 -7.36 0.65 1.51
CA LEU A 99 -7.64 0.65 0.07
C LEU A 99 -8.51 1.87 -0.35
N ARG A 100 -9.53 2.22 0.43
CA ARG A 100 -10.34 3.42 0.15
C ARG A 100 -9.53 4.70 0.26
N ALA A 101 -8.57 4.76 1.19
CA ALA A 101 -7.68 5.90 1.35
C ALA A 101 -6.80 6.15 0.12
N VAL A 102 -6.57 5.12 -0.72
CA VAL A 102 -5.84 5.24 -1.99
C VAL A 102 -6.74 5.20 -3.22
N GLY A 103 -8.06 5.38 -3.04
CA GLY A 103 -9.01 5.62 -4.14
C GLY A 103 -9.78 4.39 -4.65
N TYR A 104 -9.66 3.21 -4.02
CA TYR A 104 -10.48 2.06 -4.40
C TYR A 104 -11.88 2.12 -3.79
N ASP A 105 -12.90 1.81 -4.60
CA ASP A 105 -14.26 1.61 -4.10
C ASP A 105 -14.44 0.18 -3.57
N VAL A 106 -14.21 0.00 -2.27
CA VAL A 106 -14.20 -1.33 -1.64
C VAL A 106 -15.55 -1.69 -1.05
N GLU A 107 -16.10 -2.82 -1.47
CA GLU A 107 -17.23 -3.50 -0.85
C GLU A 107 -16.73 -4.53 0.17
N LYS A 108 -17.22 -4.45 1.41
CA LYS A 108 -16.94 -5.47 2.43
C LYS A 108 -18.02 -6.55 2.36
N LEU A 109 -17.56 -7.79 2.36
CA LEU A 109 -18.39 -8.98 2.43
C LEU A 109 -18.27 -9.63 3.82
N PRO A 110 -19.16 -10.57 4.18
CA PRO A 110 -19.04 -11.32 5.44
C PRO A 110 -17.72 -12.10 5.56
N ASP A 111 -17.41 -12.55 6.78
CA ASP A 111 -16.31 -13.47 7.07
C ASP A 111 -14.94 -12.97 6.57
N GLY A 112 -14.63 -11.68 6.72
CA GLY A 112 -13.33 -11.11 6.37
C GLY A 112 -13.08 -10.92 4.87
N HIS A 113 -14.11 -11.02 4.03
CA HIS A 113 -13.95 -10.87 2.58
C HIS A 113 -14.13 -9.41 2.13
N VAL A 114 -13.40 -9.02 1.10
CA VAL A 114 -13.56 -7.72 0.43
C VAL A 114 -13.51 -7.90 -1.08
N LYS A 115 -14.16 -7.00 -1.83
CA LYS A 115 -14.00 -6.89 -3.29
C LYS A 115 -14.06 -5.45 -3.77
N PHE A 116 -13.48 -5.19 -4.94
CA PHE A 116 -13.50 -3.89 -5.59
C PHE A 116 -13.19 -4.00 -7.09
N PRO A 117 -13.65 -3.04 -7.92
CA PRO A 117 -13.25 -2.96 -9.32
C PRO A 117 -11.77 -2.64 -9.45
N TYR A 118 -11.10 -3.27 -10.42
CA TYR A 118 -9.67 -3.12 -10.67
C TYR A 118 -9.39 -3.10 -12.17
N ALA A 119 -8.68 -2.07 -12.62
CA ALA A 119 -8.14 -1.99 -13.97
C ALA A 119 -6.76 -2.66 -13.99
N VAL A 120 -6.57 -3.66 -14.84
CA VAL A 120 -5.26 -4.29 -15.02
C VAL A 120 -4.40 -3.35 -15.86
N GLU A 121 -3.31 -2.84 -15.30
CA GLU A 121 -2.46 -1.83 -15.96
C GLU A 121 -1.28 -2.45 -16.71
N VAL A 122 -0.92 -3.70 -16.40
CA VAL A 122 0.33 -4.33 -16.85
C VAL A 122 0.17 -5.80 -17.26
N GLY A 123 1.18 -6.31 -17.96
CA GLY A 123 1.23 -7.69 -18.44
C GLY A 123 0.32 -7.94 -19.64
N LYS A 124 0.15 -9.22 -20.01
CA LYS A 124 -0.62 -9.60 -21.20
C LYS A 124 -2.13 -9.30 -21.13
N HIS A 125 -2.63 -8.96 -19.94
CA HIS A 125 -4.02 -8.61 -19.69
C HIS A 125 -4.22 -7.10 -19.44
N ALA A 126 -3.23 -6.27 -19.74
CA ALA A 126 -3.35 -4.82 -19.61
C ALA A 126 -4.57 -4.26 -20.37
N GLY A 127 -5.30 -3.34 -19.74
CA GLY A 127 -6.55 -2.77 -20.21
C GLY A 127 -7.80 -3.55 -19.82
N LEU A 128 -7.67 -4.75 -19.24
CA LEU A 128 -8.81 -5.53 -18.78
C LEU A 128 -9.41 -4.95 -17.49
N GLN A 129 -10.74 -4.84 -17.44
CA GLN A 129 -11.48 -4.51 -16.23
C GLN A 129 -11.95 -5.78 -15.55
N VAL A 130 -11.56 -5.96 -14.29
CA VAL A 130 -11.94 -7.10 -13.45
C VAL A 130 -12.45 -6.61 -12.10
N GLU A 131 -13.09 -7.49 -11.34
CA GLU A 131 -13.22 -7.29 -9.89
C GLU A 131 -12.20 -8.18 -9.20
N LEU A 132 -11.47 -7.59 -8.26
CA LEU A 132 -10.60 -8.31 -7.35
C LEU A 132 -11.32 -8.57 -6.04
N GLY A 133 -11.10 -9.75 -5.49
CA GLY A 133 -11.62 -10.19 -4.21
C GLY A 133 -10.51 -10.77 -3.34
N PHE A 134 -10.59 -10.52 -2.04
CA PHE A 134 -9.63 -11.03 -1.06
C PHE A 134 -10.33 -11.55 0.17
N HIS A 135 -9.79 -12.64 0.72
CA HIS A 135 -10.05 -13.03 2.10
C HIS A 135 -8.95 -12.43 2.99
N VAL A 136 -9.34 -11.59 3.94
CA VAL A 136 -8.44 -10.87 4.84
C VAL A 136 -8.57 -11.46 6.25
N PRO A 137 -7.50 -12.08 6.79
CA PRO A 137 -7.49 -12.62 8.15
C PRO A 137 -7.77 -11.55 9.22
N ASP A 138 -8.46 -11.90 10.31
CA ASP A 138 -8.87 -10.96 11.37
C ASP A 138 -7.70 -10.26 12.07
N ASP A 139 -6.50 -10.85 12.04
CA ASP A 139 -5.27 -10.33 12.63
C ASP A 139 -4.48 -9.41 11.69
N PHE A 140 -4.98 -9.10 10.48
CA PHE A 140 -4.37 -8.08 9.62
C PHE A 140 -4.18 -6.78 10.41
N PRO A 141 -2.96 -6.18 10.40
CA PRO A 141 -1.90 -6.34 9.41
C PRO A 141 -0.84 -7.41 9.69
N LEU A 142 -0.99 -8.22 10.76
CA LEU A 142 0.01 -9.23 11.11
C LEU A 142 0.15 -10.31 10.04
N THR A 143 -0.97 -10.92 9.63
CA THR A 143 -1.04 -11.88 8.52
C THR A 143 -1.53 -11.17 7.26
N PRO A 144 -0.89 -11.40 6.07
CA PRO A 144 -1.33 -10.76 4.84
C PRO A 144 -2.68 -11.35 4.36
N PRO A 145 -3.43 -10.61 3.53
CA PRO A 145 -4.55 -11.19 2.80
C PRO A 145 -4.13 -12.43 1.98
N HIS A 146 -5.05 -13.37 1.86
CA HIS A 146 -4.89 -14.52 0.97
C HIS A 146 -4.85 -14.08 -0.50
N GLY A 147 -4.40 -14.97 -1.38
CA GLY A 147 -4.24 -14.65 -2.80
C GLY A 147 -5.51 -14.14 -3.48
N PRO A 148 -5.36 -13.40 -4.60
CA PRO A 148 -6.47 -12.72 -5.24
C PRO A 148 -7.49 -13.71 -5.80
N HIS A 149 -8.76 -13.32 -5.69
CA HIS A 149 -9.88 -13.87 -6.42
C HIS A 149 -10.24 -12.89 -7.52
N ILE A 150 -10.50 -13.38 -8.73
CA ILE A 150 -10.76 -12.57 -9.92
C ILE A 150 -12.11 -12.99 -10.47
N ASN A 151 -13.00 -12.05 -10.77
CA ASN A 151 -14.36 -12.35 -11.23
C ASN A 151 -14.48 -12.98 -12.63
N GLN A 152 -13.35 -13.29 -13.26
CA GLN A 152 -13.26 -13.85 -14.60
C GLN A 152 -12.28 -15.02 -14.62
N ARG A 153 -12.53 -15.96 -15.53
CA ARG A 153 -11.63 -17.08 -15.79
C ARG A 153 -10.63 -16.68 -16.85
N LEU A 154 -9.38 -16.56 -16.44
CA LEU A 154 -8.27 -16.18 -17.32
C LEU A 154 -7.44 -17.40 -17.71
N ARG A 155 -7.48 -18.47 -16.89
CA ARG A 155 -6.68 -19.67 -17.11
C ARG A 155 -7.45 -20.95 -16.76
N PRO A 156 -7.00 -22.11 -17.29
CA PRO A 156 -7.49 -23.40 -16.84
C PRO A 156 -7.12 -23.63 -15.36
N ASN A 157 -7.91 -24.46 -14.67
CA ASN A 157 -7.53 -24.91 -13.33
C ASN A 157 -6.22 -25.69 -13.40
N GLN A 158 -5.29 -25.35 -12.52
CA GLN A 158 -4.01 -26.04 -12.41
C GLN A 158 -3.58 -26.09 -10.94
N GLN A 159 -3.59 -27.29 -10.37
CA GLN A 159 -3.08 -27.50 -9.01
C GLN A 159 -1.56 -27.47 -8.98
N GLY A 160 -0.99 -26.88 -7.94
CA GLY A 160 0.47 -26.80 -7.75
C GLY A 160 1.20 -26.01 -8.84
N GLY A 161 2.51 -25.92 -8.75
CA GLY A 161 3.38 -25.26 -9.73
C GLY A 161 3.61 -23.76 -9.51
N CYS A 162 4.53 -23.21 -10.31
CA CYS A 162 4.99 -21.82 -10.21
C CYS A 162 4.06 -20.85 -10.93
N HIS A 163 4.06 -19.60 -10.47
CA HIS A 163 3.43 -18.51 -11.21
C HIS A 163 4.12 -18.37 -12.58
N PRO A 164 3.40 -18.09 -13.68
CA PRO A 164 1.99 -17.67 -13.75
C PRO A 164 0.96 -18.77 -14.00
N THR A 165 1.36 -20.03 -14.20
CA THR A 165 0.45 -21.10 -14.63
C THR A 165 -0.02 -22.01 -13.50
N GLY A 166 0.70 -22.10 -12.40
CA GLY A 166 0.36 -22.99 -11.29
C GLY A 166 -0.57 -22.37 -10.25
N GLY A 167 -1.10 -23.19 -9.34
CA GLY A 167 -1.88 -22.74 -8.17
C GLY A 167 -3.15 -21.95 -8.52
N ILE A 168 -3.79 -22.32 -9.63
CA ILE A 168 -5.00 -21.67 -10.15
C ILE A 168 -6.18 -22.56 -9.87
N HIS A 169 -7.15 -22.03 -9.13
CA HIS A 169 -8.31 -22.76 -8.66
C HIS A 169 -9.59 -22.03 -9.08
N CYS A 170 -10.69 -22.75 -9.23
CA CYS A 170 -11.99 -22.10 -9.11
C CYS A 170 -12.16 -21.62 -7.68
N SER A 171 -12.65 -20.40 -7.50
CA SER A 171 -13.21 -19.98 -6.23
C SER A 171 -14.30 -20.97 -5.84
N SER A 172 -14.12 -21.59 -4.67
CA SER A 172 -15.08 -22.54 -4.14
C SER A 172 -16.18 -21.78 -3.40
N THR A 173 -17.27 -22.48 -3.09
CA THR A 173 -18.36 -21.96 -2.25
C THR A 173 -17.91 -21.48 -0.87
N LEU A 174 -16.71 -21.87 -0.43
CA LEU A 174 -16.10 -21.42 0.83
C LEU A 174 -15.55 -19.98 0.75
N SER A 175 -15.23 -19.48 -0.44
CA SER A 175 -14.59 -18.17 -0.64
C SER A 175 -15.57 -16.99 -0.64
N LYS A 176 -16.88 -17.23 -0.44
CA LYS A 176 -17.99 -16.24 -0.53
C LYS A 176 -18.09 -15.49 -1.86
N PHE A 177 -17.15 -15.67 -2.77
CA PHE A 177 -17.22 -15.20 -4.14
C PHE A 177 -18.08 -16.16 -4.98
N PRO A 178 -18.85 -15.64 -5.94
CA PRO A 178 -19.67 -16.46 -6.83
C PRO A 178 -18.87 -17.55 -7.56
N SER A 179 -19.54 -18.65 -7.89
CA SER A 179 -19.00 -19.65 -8.80
C SER A 179 -18.61 -19.00 -10.14
N GLY A 180 -17.40 -19.27 -10.62
CA GLY A 180 -16.86 -18.67 -11.84
C GLY A 180 -15.70 -17.72 -11.59
N TRP A 181 -15.49 -17.30 -10.33
CA TRP A 181 -14.28 -16.58 -9.96
C TRP A 181 -13.05 -17.51 -9.99
N GLU A 182 -11.91 -16.95 -10.34
CA GLU A 182 -10.60 -17.61 -10.37
C GLU A 182 -9.79 -17.19 -9.15
N HIS A 183 -9.30 -18.15 -8.36
CA HIS A 183 -8.43 -17.90 -7.22
C HIS A 183 -6.98 -18.24 -7.58
N TRP A 184 -6.08 -17.29 -7.34
CA TRP A 184 -4.64 -17.51 -7.45
C TRP A 184 -4.05 -17.74 -6.06
N SER A 185 -3.58 -18.95 -5.79
CA SER A 185 -2.90 -19.28 -4.53
C SER A 185 -1.48 -18.69 -4.52
N ARG A 186 -1.39 -17.38 -4.29
CA ARG A 186 -0.17 -16.58 -4.32
C ARG A 186 -0.03 -15.79 -3.02
N PRO A 187 0.48 -16.42 -1.95
CA PRO A 187 0.77 -15.69 -0.72
C PRO A 187 1.88 -14.66 -0.97
N HIS A 188 1.81 -13.53 -0.28
CA HIS A 188 2.85 -12.51 -0.38
C HIS A 188 4.18 -13.05 0.22
N PRO A 189 5.24 -13.26 -0.59
CA PRO A 189 6.39 -14.10 -0.20
C PRO A 189 7.27 -13.51 0.91
N ASN A 190 7.26 -12.18 1.09
CA ASN A 190 8.05 -11.50 2.13
C ASN A 190 7.23 -10.43 2.86
N TRP A 191 6.06 -10.81 3.39
CA TRP A 191 5.16 -9.85 4.07
C TRP A 191 5.83 -9.16 5.25
N THR A 192 6.58 -9.91 6.06
CA THR A 192 7.23 -9.41 7.28
C THR A 192 8.44 -8.50 7.02
N GLY A 193 9.05 -8.55 5.83
CA GLY A 193 10.26 -7.79 5.50
C GLY A 193 10.06 -6.31 5.13
N GLY A 194 8.94 -5.70 5.49
CA GLY A 194 8.65 -4.29 5.19
C GLY A 194 7.29 -3.83 5.76
N PRO A 195 6.78 -2.66 5.32
CA PRO A 195 5.49 -2.14 5.79
C PRO A 195 4.36 -3.13 5.53
N ARG A 196 3.44 -3.29 6.50
CA ARG A 196 2.32 -4.23 6.40
C ARG A 196 1.03 -3.50 6.05
N THR A 197 0.99 -2.96 4.83
CA THR A 197 -0.09 -2.09 4.34
C THR A 197 -0.78 -2.67 3.11
N ALA A 198 -2.03 -2.28 2.89
CA ALA A 198 -2.79 -2.64 1.69
C ALA A 198 -2.09 -2.15 0.42
N VAL A 199 -1.46 -0.97 0.45
CA VAL A 199 -0.69 -0.42 -0.67
C VAL A 199 0.42 -1.36 -1.09
N ARG A 200 1.24 -1.84 -0.15
CA ARG A 200 2.30 -2.80 -0.46
C ARG A 200 1.74 -4.11 -1.00
N TYR A 201 0.64 -4.56 -0.42
CA TYR A 201 -0.04 -5.76 -0.91
C TYR A 201 -0.51 -5.57 -2.36
N MET A 202 -1.06 -4.40 -2.71
CA MET A 202 -1.45 -4.09 -4.09
C MET A 202 -0.27 -3.97 -5.05
N ALA A 203 0.89 -3.48 -4.61
CA ALA A 203 2.12 -3.51 -5.41
C ALA A 203 2.54 -4.97 -5.75
N PHE A 204 2.36 -5.90 -4.80
CA PHE A 204 2.53 -7.33 -5.07
C PHE A 204 1.51 -7.86 -6.08
N ILE A 205 0.23 -7.48 -5.97
CA ILE A 205 -0.79 -7.86 -6.96
C ILE A 205 -0.46 -7.32 -8.36
N HIS A 206 -0.03 -6.07 -8.46
CA HIS A 206 0.44 -5.47 -9.70
C HIS A 206 1.62 -6.27 -10.31
N HIS A 207 2.57 -6.70 -9.48
CA HIS A 207 3.67 -7.57 -9.92
C HIS A 207 3.20 -8.95 -10.41
N LEU A 208 2.18 -9.55 -9.77
CA LEU A 208 1.58 -10.79 -10.25
C LEU A 208 0.98 -10.60 -11.64
N TRP A 209 0.30 -9.48 -11.91
CA TRP A 209 -0.22 -9.19 -13.26
C TRP A 209 0.88 -8.96 -14.28
N ALA A 210 1.95 -8.25 -13.90
CA ALA A 210 3.08 -7.98 -14.79
C ALA A 210 3.79 -9.25 -15.27
N THR A 211 3.72 -10.33 -14.48
CA THR A 211 4.41 -11.60 -14.75
C THR A 211 3.51 -12.70 -15.33
N GLN A 212 2.25 -12.35 -15.70
CA GLN A 212 1.29 -13.23 -16.39
C GLN A 212 1.62 -13.53 -17.86
#